data_AF-A0A8E2E2K0-F1
#
_entry.id   AF-A0A8E2E2K0-F1
#
_cell.length_a   1.000
_cell.length_b   1.000
_cell.length_c   1.000
_cell.angle_alpha   90.00
_cell.angle_beta   90.00
_cell.angle_gamma   90.00
#
_symmetry.space_group_name_H-M   'P 1'
#
loop_
_entity.id
_entity.type
_entity.pdbx_description
1 polymer ?
#
loop_
_entity_poly.entity_id
_entity_poly.type
_entity_poly.pdbx_seq_one_letter_code
_entity_poly.pdbx_strand_id
1 'polypeptide(L)'
;MDLIFQGLAPGPRPTSEAAIESLPRQVVDQKWLDSHSGDECIICADSYGLGDILTDQRCGHFFHRKCLSSWLRWTCPLCNNNVLI
;
A
#
# COMPACT_ATOMS: atom_id res chain seq x y z
N MET A 1 0.61 4.88 38.34
CA MET A 1 0.71 5.21 36.91
C MET A 1 1.30 4.00 36.25
N ASP A 2 0.46 3.18 35.64
CA ASP A 2 0.78 2.23 34.58
C ASP A 2 -0.53 1.54 34.17
N LEU A 3 -0.62 1.19 32.88
CA LEU A 3 -1.56 0.25 32.26
C LEU A 3 -2.95 0.77 31.82
N ILE A 4 -3.00 1.44 30.65
CA ILE A 4 -4.07 1.23 29.66
C ILE A 4 -3.45 1.20 28.24
N PHE A 5 -2.66 0.16 27.95
CA PHE A 5 -2.52 -0.32 26.56
C PHE A 5 -3.71 -1.25 26.29
N GLN A 6 -4.88 -0.66 26.03
CA GLN A 6 -6.04 -1.43 25.58
C GLN A 6 -5.81 -1.89 24.14
N GLY A 7 -5.32 -3.13 24.02
CA GLY A 7 -5.65 -4.08 22.96
C GLY A 7 -5.76 -3.55 21.53
N LEU A 8 -4.64 -3.42 20.84
CA LEU A 8 -4.63 -3.60 19.39
C LEU A 8 -4.83 -5.10 19.15
N ALA A 9 -6.04 -5.51 18.76
CA ALA A 9 -6.24 -6.84 18.20
C ALA A 9 -5.13 -7.09 17.15
N PRO A 10 -4.52 -8.29 17.08
CA PRO A 10 -3.60 -8.59 15.99
C PRO A 10 -4.33 -8.24 14.70
N GLY A 11 -3.68 -7.41 13.87
CA GLY A 11 -4.27 -6.96 12.62
C GLY A 11 -4.81 -8.17 11.84
N PRO A 12 -5.86 -7.97 11.01
CA PRO A 12 -6.37 -9.05 10.16
C PRO A 12 -5.18 -9.68 9.44
N ARG A 13 -5.15 -11.02 9.44
CA ARG A 13 -4.03 -11.81 8.92
C ARG A 13 -3.57 -11.20 7.59
N PRO A 14 -2.25 -11.01 7.39
CA PRO A 14 -1.75 -10.59 6.11
C PRO A 14 -2.36 -11.51 5.07
N THR A 15 -3.00 -10.92 4.05
CA THR A 15 -3.37 -11.71 2.87
C THR A 15 -2.11 -12.45 2.42
N SER A 16 -2.26 -13.68 1.92
CA SER A 16 -1.10 -14.48 1.53
C SER A 16 -0.19 -13.66 0.61
N GLU A 17 1.12 -13.78 0.79
CA GLU A 17 2.11 -13.08 -0.03
C GLU A 17 1.85 -13.31 -1.52
N ALA A 18 1.34 -14.50 -1.86
CA ALA A 18 0.83 -14.87 -3.18
C ALA A 18 -0.25 -13.91 -3.74
N ALA A 19 -1.17 -13.41 -2.92
CA ALA A 19 -2.17 -12.46 -3.40
C ALA A 19 -1.56 -11.07 -3.64
N ILE A 20 -0.54 -10.64 -2.88
CA ILE A 20 0.25 -9.43 -3.18
C ILE A 20 1.04 -9.60 -4.47
N GLU A 21 1.58 -10.80 -4.72
CA GLU A 21 2.26 -11.17 -5.97
C GLU A 21 1.39 -11.11 -7.20
N SER A 22 0.09 -11.36 -7.04
CA SER A 22 -0.90 -11.26 -8.11
C SER A 22 -1.34 -9.82 -8.42
N LEU A 23 -1.05 -8.86 -7.54
CA LEU A 23 -1.44 -7.46 -7.78
C LEU A 23 -0.65 -6.84 -8.95
N PRO A 24 -1.27 -5.93 -9.72
CA PRO A 24 -0.59 -5.18 -10.75
C PRO A 24 0.65 -4.49 -10.21
N ARG A 25 1.72 -4.49 -11.00
CA ARG A 25 2.96 -3.79 -10.70
C ARG A 25 3.07 -2.60 -11.63
N GLN A 26 3.33 -1.44 -11.06
CA GLN A 26 3.68 -0.23 -11.80
C GLN A 26 5.11 0.14 -11.48
N VAL A 27 5.96 0.24 -12.50
CA VAL A 27 7.33 0.73 -12.35
C VAL A 27 7.32 2.22 -12.63
N VAL A 28 7.84 3.01 -11.70
CA VAL A 28 7.89 4.47 -11.83
C VAL A 28 8.97 4.84 -12.85
N ASP A 29 8.53 5.33 -14.00
CA ASP A 29 9.38 5.98 -15.00
C ASP A 29 9.14 7.50 -14.99
N GLN A 30 9.90 8.23 -15.83
CA GLN A 30 9.78 9.69 -15.89
C GLN A 30 8.36 10.12 -16.28
N LYS A 31 7.74 9.42 -17.24
CA LYS A 31 6.39 9.72 -17.71
C LYS A 31 5.35 9.59 -16.60
N TRP A 32 5.51 8.59 -15.74
CA TRP A 32 4.64 8.39 -14.59
C TRP A 32 4.78 9.53 -13.59
N LEU A 33 6.01 9.93 -13.25
CA LEU A 33 6.28 11.05 -12.35
C LEU A 33 5.70 12.37 -12.88
N ASP A 34 5.83 12.61 -14.18
CA ASP A 34 5.27 13.82 -14.81
C ASP A 34 3.74 13.86 -14.70
N SER A 35 3.07 12.70 -14.63
CA SER A 35 1.62 12.58 -14.53
C SER A 35 1.09 12.51 -13.10
N HIS A 36 1.94 12.16 -12.13
CA HIS A 36 1.61 11.95 -10.71
C HIS A 36 2.51 12.82 -9.81
N SER A 37 2.83 14.02 -10.30
CA SER A 37 3.76 14.91 -9.62
C SER A 37 3.19 15.32 -8.26
N GLY A 38 3.90 14.99 -7.17
CA GLY A 38 3.46 15.30 -5.81
C GLY A 38 2.65 14.20 -5.12
N ASP A 39 2.40 13.08 -5.79
CA ASP A 39 1.83 11.91 -5.12
C ASP A 39 2.88 11.25 -4.20
N GLU A 40 2.42 10.74 -3.06
CA GLU A 40 3.25 10.08 -2.05
C GLU A 40 2.63 8.77 -1.56
N CYS A 41 3.46 7.89 -1.02
CA CYS A 41 2.99 6.68 -0.39
C CYS A 41 2.53 6.99 1.04
N ILE A 42 1.22 6.99 1.29
CA ILE A 42 0.68 7.31 2.63
C ILE A 42 1.05 6.30 3.73
N ILE A 43 1.60 5.13 3.37
CA ILE A 43 2.05 4.13 4.35
C ILE A 43 3.40 4.55 4.96
N CYS A 44 4.31 5.10 4.16
CA CYS A 44 5.62 5.56 4.63
C CYS A 44 5.79 7.08 4.64
N ALA A 45 4.79 7.83 4.15
CA ALA A 45 4.81 9.29 3.96
C ALA A 45 6.04 9.76 3.17
N ASP A 46 6.35 9.05 2.07
CA ASP A 46 7.50 9.35 1.21
C ASP A 46 7.08 9.44 -0.26
N SER A 47 7.77 10.29 -1.02
CA SER A 47 7.50 10.53 -2.44
C SER A 47 7.92 9.34 -3.30
N TYR A 48 7.33 9.24 -4.50
CA TYR A 48 7.72 8.25 -5.48
C TYR A 48 8.96 8.67 -6.27
N GLY A 49 9.89 7.73 -6.46
CA GLY A 49 11.12 7.93 -7.22
C GLY A 49 11.24 7.02 -8.45
N LEU A 50 12.10 7.40 -9.39
CA LEU A 50 12.41 6.58 -10.57
C LEU A 50 12.85 5.18 -10.16
N GLY A 51 12.23 4.16 -10.76
CA GLY A 51 12.51 2.75 -10.48
C GLY A 51 11.74 2.17 -9.28
N ASP A 52 10.97 2.98 -8.55
CA ASP A 52 10.08 2.44 -7.52
C ASP A 52 9.07 1.46 -8.12
N ILE A 53 8.78 0.40 -7.36
CA ILE A 53 7.74 -0.57 -7.70
C ILE A 53 6.52 -0.26 -6.85
N LEU A 54 5.50 0.27 -7.53
CA LEU A 54 4.20 0.55 -6.95
C LEU A 54 3.23 -0.59 -7.25
N THR A 55 2.20 -0.68 -6.44
CA THR A 55 1.09 -1.60 -6.66
C THR A 55 -0.19 -0.94 -6.19
N ASP A 56 -1.28 -1.21 -6.89
CA ASP A 56 -2.60 -0.73 -6.53
C ASP A 56 -3.50 -1.90 -6.10
N GLN A 57 -4.46 -1.60 -5.22
CA GLN A 57 -5.43 -2.58 -4.74
C GLN A 57 -6.72 -2.59 -5.58
N ARG A 58 -6.62 -2.44 -6.92
CA ARG A 58 -7.73 -2.35 -7.90
C ARG A 58 -8.66 -1.15 -7.74
N CYS A 59 -8.39 -0.29 -6.76
CA CYS A 59 -9.09 0.96 -6.54
C CYS A 59 -8.37 2.16 -7.19
N GLY A 60 -7.24 1.94 -7.88
CA GLY A 60 -6.45 2.99 -8.53
C GLY A 60 -5.51 3.77 -7.61
N HIS A 61 -5.46 3.46 -6.30
CA HIS A 61 -4.52 4.08 -5.38
C HIS A 61 -3.19 3.32 -5.35
N PHE A 62 -2.09 4.04 -5.51
CA PHE A 62 -0.74 3.47 -5.52
C PHE A 62 -0.10 3.49 -4.13
N PHE A 63 0.72 2.47 -3.88
CA PHE A 63 1.57 2.36 -2.71
C PHE A 63 2.89 1.68 -3.11
N HIS A 64 3.99 1.96 -2.42
CA HIS A 64 5.19 1.14 -2.59
C HIS A 64 4.87 -0.31 -2.25
N ARG A 65 5.28 -1.23 -3.11
CA ARG A 65 5.02 -2.67 -2.94
C ARG A 65 5.49 -3.21 -1.59
N LYS A 66 6.67 -2.76 -1.13
CA LYS A 66 7.24 -3.10 0.19
C LYS A 66 6.41 -2.57 1.37
N CYS A 67 5.82 -1.39 1.21
CA CYS A 67 5.02 -0.76 2.25
C CYS A 67 3.67 -1.46 2.33
N LEU A 68 3.07 -1.77 1.16
CA LEU A 68 1.82 -2.48 1.10
C LEU A 68 1.94 -3.91 1.65
N SER A 69 3.02 -4.64 1.35
CA SER A 69 3.24 -5.98 1.89
C SER A 69 3.38 -6.00 3.41
N SER A 70 4.01 -4.97 3.98
CA SER A 70 4.19 -4.84 5.43
C SER A 70 2.90 -4.39 6.15
N TRP A 71 2.03 -3.67 5.45
CA TRP A 71 0.76 -3.16 6.00
C TRP A 71 -0.41 -4.15 5.92
N LEU A 72 -0.37 -5.07 4.95
CA LEU A 72 -1.57 -5.53 4.25
C LEU A 72 -2.72 -6.03 5.15
N ARG A 73 -3.81 -5.25 5.15
CA ARG A 73 -5.18 -5.67 5.47
C ARG A 73 -5.97 -5.90 4.16
N TRP A 74 -7.16 -6.50 4.22
CA TRP A 74 -7.99 -6.80 3.03
C TRP A 74 -8.62 -5.55 2.38
N THR A 75 -8.18 -4.34 2.73
CA THR A 75 -8.78 -3.10 2.28
C THR A 75 -7.76 -2.01 1.97
N CYS A 76 -8.11 -1.12 1.05
CA CYS A 76 -7.30 0.04 0.69
C CYS A 76 -7.16 1.01 1.86
N PRO A 77 -5.94 1.43 2.23
CA PRO A 77 -5.73 2.43 3.28
C PRO A 77 -6.40 3.78 3.01
N LEU A 78 -6.63 4.14 1.74
CA LEU A 78 -7.23 5.42 1.34
C LEU A 78 -8.76 5.36 1.25
N CYS A 79 -9.33 4.30 0.68
CA CYS A 79 -10.77 4.24 0.38
C CYS A 79 -11.50 3.05 1.00
N ASN A 80 -10.80 2.20 1.75
CA ASN A 80 -11.32 0.99 2.39
C ASN A 80 -11.98 -0.04 1.44
N ASN A 81 -11.76 0.07 0.13
CA ASN A 81 -12.27 -0.88 -0.85
C ASN A 81 -11.48 -2.20 -0.82
N ASN A 82 -12.14 -3.32 -1.11
CA ASN A 82 -11.55 -4.66 -0.96
C ASN A 82 -10.60 -5.00 -2.12
N VAL A 83 -9.50 -5.69 -1.80
CA VAL A 83 -8.38 -5.98 -2.72
C VAL A 83 -8.71 -7.05 -3.76
N LEU A 84 -9.77 -7.84 -3.53
CA LEU A 84 -10.04 -9.11 -4.24
C LEU A 84 -11.39 -9.18 -4.98
N ILE A 85 -11.99 -8.04 -5.33
CA ILE A 85 -13.17 -8.03 -6.21
C ILE A 85 -12.80 -7.71 -7.67
#